data_AF-A0A1H5VCV6-F1
#
_entry.id   AF-A0A1H5VCV6-F1
#
_cell.length_a   1.000
_cell.length_b   1.000
_cell.length_c   1.000
_cell.angle_alpha   90.00
_cell.angle_beta   90.00
_cell.angle_gamma   90.00
#
_symmetry.space_group_name_H-M   'P 1'
#
loop_
_entity.id
_entity.type
_entity.pdbx_description
1 polymer ?
#
loop_
_entity_poly.entity_id
_entity_poly.type
_entity_poly.pdbx_seq_one_letter_code
_entity_poly.pdbx_strand_id
1 'polypeptide(L)'
;MLGYLKSLFEKKPPEKERPPYYSIVCPYCFNKFEPDDVVFRASHIKDNDDDFMLQEDPRLNSWRRKFNLSEVDMEAVILPSTIPDSYKTYVQNVLVAVTDRYGETTRRRLCPYCHNELPISAGKVPSNIISIVGASQVGKSVYMTSLIHTLQHTTASNFNAACMPLSAEISRKFRQHYHEPIFERGSMLQSTNPNEQQEPFIFQFVFKDEREAPLTIVFFDVAGEGMVQREYLDIYASHIKNSSGILFLVDPLQIRSIRDKIQINVGGEQGEFANRYDEPREVVISLFENFIAHQSNSKTDIPTAIVLTKSDMLQYLKEEDSEYIQPNSNVFRNVIHQGYLDASEFENINGEIGRFIEKVDRPFKDAVDVYFSNTAYFAVSALGTNPVNKQISGVINPTRVDEPFIWLLHKLGYIARRDA
;
A
#
# COMPACT_ATOMS: atom_id res chain seq x y z
N MET A 1 -26.69 36.29 -6.16
CA MET A 1 -25.54 37.16 -6.53
C MET A 1 -24.39 37.15 -5.51
N LEU A 2 -24.59 36.72 -4.25
CA LEU A 2 -23.52 36.66 -3.23
C LEU A 2 -22.61 35.41 -3.28
N GLY A 3 -23.02 34.31 -3.92
CA GLY A 3 -22.20 33.09 -4.04
C GLY A 3 -21.07 33.19 -5.07
N TYR A 4 -21.25 33.97 -6.14
CA TYR A 4 -20.28 34.15 -7.22
C TYR A 4 -19.09 35.04 -6.84
N LEU A 5 -19.27 35.92 -5.86
CA LEU A 5 -18.20 36.79 -5.34
C LEU A 5 -17.30 36.08 -4.32
N LYS A 6 -17.75 34.97 -3.72
CA LYS A 6 -16.96 34.19 -2.74
C LYS A 6 -15.90 33.32 -3.43
N SER A 7 -16.18 32.78 -4.63
CA SER A 7 -15.20 31.98 -5.40
C SER A 7 -14.07 32.81 -6.01
N LEU A 8 -14.25 34.13 -6.13
CA LEU A 8 -13.21 35.06 -6.61
C LEU A 8 -12.18 35.41 -5.53
N PHE A 9 -12.47 35.14 -4.25
CA PHE A 9 -11.61 35.48 -3.11
C PHE A 9 -11.03 34.26 -2.37
N GLU A 10 -11.31 33.04 -2.82
CA GLU A 10 -10.49 31.89 -2.42
C GLU A 10 -9.11 32.09 -3.03
N LYS A 11 -8.17 32.58 -2.22
CA LYS A 11 -6.75 32.62 -2.57
C LYS A 11 -6.40 31.25 -3.12
N LYS A 12 -6.04 31.18 -4.41
CA LYS A 12 -5.43 29.96 -4.98
C LYS A 12 -4.38 29.51 -3.96
N PRO A 13 -4.41 28.25 -3.51
CA PRO A 13 -3.39 27.76 -2.60
C PRO A 13 -2.02 28.08 -3.21
N PRO A 14 -1.05 28.55 -2.40
CA PRO A 14 0.27 28.91 -2.91
C PRO A 14 0.81 27.74 -3.74
N GLU A 15 1.25 28.04 -4.96
CA GLU A 15 1.77 27.04 -5.88
C GLU A 15 2.99 26.38 -5.20
N LYS A 16 2.88 25.08 -4.87
CA LYS A 16 3.95 24.35 -4.16
C LYS A 16 5.21 24.44 -5.03
N GLU A 17 6.25 25.12 -4.55
CA GLU A 17 7.54 25.20 -5.24
C GLU A 17 8.06 23.78 -5.51
N ARG A 18 8.32 23.48 -6.79
CA ARG A 18 8.82 22.17 -7.20
C ARG A 18 10.34 22.22 -7.25
N PRO A 19 11.05 21.35 -6.51
CA PRO A 19 12.48 21.20 -6.71
C PRO A 19 12.79 20.77 -8.15
N PRO A 20 14.03 20.97 -8.63
CA PRO A 20 14.44 20.58 -9.97
C PRO A 20 14.24 19.09 -10.24
N TYR A 21 14.33 18.26 -9.19
CA TYR A 21 14.07 16.83 -9.21
C TYR A 21 13.70 16.34 -7.79
N TYR A 22 13.30 15.08 -7.68
CA TYR A 22 13.01 14.41 -6.41
C TYR A 22 13.86 13.16 -6.24
N SER A 23 14.26 12.83 -5.01
CA SER A 23 14.86 11.52 -4.73
C SER A 23 13.90 10.39 -5.11
N ILE A 24 14.44 9.30 -5.61
CA ILE A 24 13.70 8.12 -6.05
C ILE A 24 13.68 7.11 -4.91
N VAL A 25 12.50 6.57 -4.61
CA VAL A 25 12.37 5.33 -3.83
C VAL A 25 11.92 4.24 -4.80
N CYS A 26 12.74 3.22 -4.99
CA CYS A 26 12.39 2.11 -5.88
C CYS A 26 11.20 1.31 -5.30
N PRO A 27 10.09 1.11 -6.03
CA PRO A 27 8.93 0.39 -5.50
C PRO A 27 9.15 -1.12 -5.35
N TYR A 28 10.26 -1.65 -5.87
CA TYR A 28 10.62 -3.07 -5.80
C TYR A 28 11.54 -3.42 -4.63
N CYS A 29 12.47 -2.53 -4.28
CA CYS A 29 13.48 -2.79 -3.24
C CYS A 29 13.59 -1.71 -2.16
N PHE A 30 12.85 -0.61 -2.29
CA PHE A 30 12.81 0.55 -1.38
C PHE A 30 14.12 1.23 -1.08
N ASN A 31 15.19 0.95 -1.81
CA ASN A 31 16.36 1.80 -1.76
C ASN A 31 16.00 3.21 -2.23
N LYS A 32 16.45 4.20 -1.46
CA LYS A 32 16.36 5.62 -1.78
C LYS A 32 17.66 6.07 -2.42
N PHE A 33 17.58 6.74 -3.56
CA PHE A 33 18.73 7.24 -4.32
C PHE A 33 18.36 8.46 -5.15
N GLU A 34 19.36 9.13 -5.72
CA GLU A 34 19.13 10.33 -6.51
C GLU A 34 18.93 10.00 -8.00
N PRO A 35 18.24 10.86 -8.77
CA PRO A 35 17.99 10.62 -10.19
C PRO A 35 19.26 10.36 -11.03
N ASP A 36 20.40 10.89 -10.61
CA ASP A 36 21.68 10.71 -11.29
C ASP A 36 22.29 9.32 -11.08
N ASP A 37 21.84 8.57 -10.07
CA ASP A 37 22.28 7.19 -9.82
C ASP A 37 21.57 6.17 -10.74
N VAL A 38 20.56 6.59 -11.51
CA VAL A 38 19.77 5.71 -12.39
C VAL A 38 20.63 5.12 -13.50
N VAL A 39 20.50 3.82 -13.74
CA VAL A 39 21.15 3.12 -14.87
C VAL A 39 20.12 2.76 -15.95
N PHE A 40 20.55 2.34 -17.13
CA PHE A 40 19.65 2.07 -18.27
C PHE A 40 19.79 0.65 -18.78
N ARG A 41 18.71 0.04 -19.27
CA ARG A 41 18.77 -1.21 -20.04
C ARG A 41 18.96 -0.88 -21.51
N ALA A 42 19.92 -1.51 -22.19
CA ALA A 42 20.07 -1.39 -23.63
C ALA A 42 18.77 -1.82 -24.36
N SER A 43 18.48 -1.20 -25.50
CA SER A 43 17.29 -1.51 -26.32
C SER A 43 17.56 -2.52 -27.43
N HIS A 44 18.79 -3.01 -27.54
CA HIS A 44 19.24 -3.95 -28.56
C HIS A 44 20.36 -4.85 -28.02
N ILE A 45 20.70 -5.86 -28.82
CA ILE A 45 21.76 -6.82 -28.56
C ILE A 45 22.76 -6.77 -29.73
N LYS A 46 24.06 -6.95 -29.45
CA LYS A 46 25.13 -7.10 -30.45
C LYS A 46 25.99 -8.31 -30.12
N ASP A 47 25.85 -9.39 -30.90
CA ASP A 47 26.55 -10.65 -30.65
C ASP A 47 28.08 -10.57 -30.73
N ASN A 48 28.61 -9.60 -31.47
CA ASN A 48 30.06 -9.38 -31.64
C ASN A 48 30.61 -8.31 -30.70
N ASP A 49 29.87 -7.95 -29.67
CA ASP A 49 30.23 -6.91 -28.72
C ASP A 49 29.88 -7.35 -27.30
N ASP A 50 30.91 -7.68 -26.52
CA ASP A 50 30.78 -8.15 -25.14
C ASP A 50 30.02 -7.16 -24.25
N ASP A 51 30.07 -5.86 -24.56
CA ASP A 51 29.36 -4.83 -23.79
C ASP A 51 27.85 -4.80 -24.09
N PHE A 52 27.41 -5.37 -25.22
CA PHE A 52 26.02 -5.31 -25.71
C PHE A 52 25.42 -6.68 -26.04
N MET A 53 26.10 -7.78 -25.76
CA MET A 53 25.52 -9.11 -25.85
C MET A 53 24.54 -9.38 -24.70
N LEU A 54 23.66 -10.38 -24.88
CA LEU A 54 22.87 -10.91 -23.76
C LEU A 54 23.81 -11.45 -22.69
N GLN A 55 23.56 -11.04 -21.45
CA GLN A 55 24.39 -11.39 -20.32
C GLN A 55 23.55 -11.56 -19.07
N GLU A 56 24.10 -12.28 -18.10
CA GLU A 56 23.51 -12.34 -16.78
C GLU A 56 23.45 -10.93 -16.19
N ASP A 57 22.33 -10.59 -15.54
CA ASP A 57 22.25 -9.43 -14.68
C ASP A 57 22.28 -9.86 -13.22
N PRO A 58 23.43 -9.81 -12.52
CA PRO A 58 23.55 -10.35 -11.17
C PRO A 58 22.68 -9.61 -10.15
N ARG A 59 22.41 -8.31 -10.35
CA ARG A 59 21.58 -7.51 -9.42
C ARG A 59 20.11 -7.83 -9.60
N LEU A 60 19.65 -7.94 -10.86
CA LEU A 60 18.29 -8.37 -11.15
C LEU A 60 18.08 -9.82 -10.71
N ASN A 61 18.99 -10.73 -11.05
CA ASN A 61 18.87 -12.15 -10.68
C ASN A 61 18.98 -12.35 -9.16
N SER A 62 19.80 -11.57 -8.46
CA SER A 62 19.80 -11.56 -6.99
C SER A 62 18.46 -11.12 -6.42
N TRP A 63 17.81 -10.09 -6.99
CA TRP A 63 16.46 -9.70 -6.59
C TRP A 63 15.45 -10.80 -6.91
N ARG A 64 15.46 -11.36 -8.12
CA ARG A 64 14.55 -12.43 -8.59
C ARG A 64 14.63 -13.68 -7.71
N ARG A 65 15.83 -14.07 -7.29
CA ARG A 65 16.06 -15.20 -6.36
C ARG A 65 15.36 -15.02 -5.01
N LYS A 66 15.22 -13.78 -4.50
CA LYS A 66 14.48 -13.49 -3.25
C LYS A 66 12.96 -13.71 -3.36
N PHE A 67 12.47 -13.98 -4.57
CA PHE A 67 11.07 -14.24 -4.86
C PHE A 67 10.89 -15.58 -5.60
N ASN A 68 11.90 -16.46 -5.54
CA ASN A 68 11.90 -17.76 -6.25
C ASN A 68 11.58 -17.66 -7.75
N LEU A 69 11.94 -16.54 -8.39
CA LEU A 69 11.75 -16.35 -9.83
C LEU A 69 12.94 -16.92 -10.60
N SER A 70 12.68 -17.47 -11.79
CA SER A 70 13.73 -17.95 -12.69
C SER A 70 14.71 -16.85 -13.05
N GLU A 71 16.00 -17.16 -13.04
CA GLU A 71 17.05 -16.27 -13.53
C GLU A 71 16.91 -16.04 -15.03
N VAL A 72 17.32 -14.87 -15.48
CA VAL A 72 17.20 -14.44 -16.87
C VAL A 72 18.48 -13.77 -17.33
N ASP A 73 18.83 -14.02 -18.59
CA ASP A 73 19.79 -13.19 -19.32
C ASP A 73 19.05 -11.98 -19.88
N MET A 74 19.68 -10.82 -19.79
CA MET A 74 19.10 -9.54 -20.14
C MET A 74 20.01 -8.76 -21.07
N GLU A 75 19.45 -7.72 -21.71
CA GLU A 75 20.29 -6.76 -22.44
C GLU A 75 21.24 -6.04 -21.48
N ALA A 76 22.32 -5.49 -22.02
CA ALA A 76 23.34 -4.83 -21.21
C ALA A 76 22.80 -3.68 -20.35
N VAL A 77 23.43 -3.46 -19.19
CA VAL A 77 23.17 -2.29 -18.35
C VAL A 77 24.14 -1.18 -18.74
N ILE A 78 23.58 -0.05 -19.17
CA ILE A 78 24.30 1.16 -19.55
C ILE A 78 24.43 2.06 -18.32
N LEU A 79 25.66 2.37 -17.94
CA LEU A 79 25.99 3.36 -16.92
C LEU A 79 26.01 4.76 -17.54
N PRO A 80 25.22 5.74 -17.07
CA PRO A 80 25.22 7.07 -17.66
C PRO A 80 26.58 7.78 -17.66
N SER A 81 27.47 7.41 -16.74
CA SER A 81 28.83 7.95 -16.67
C SER A 81 29.70 7.58 -17.87
N THR A 82 29.34 6.52 -18.63
CA THR A 82 30.05 6.13 -19.85
C THR A 82 29.49 6.79 -21.11
N ILE A 83 28.37 7.51 -21.00
CA ILE A 83 27.70 8.19 -22.10
C ILE A 83 28.09 9.68 -22.09
N PRO A 84 28.53 10.26 -23.23
CA PRO A 84 28.79 11.69 -23.32
C PRO A 84 27.50 12.52 -23.17
N ASP A 85 27.59 13.72 -22.60
CA ASP A 85 26.41 14.56 -22.30
C ASP A 85 25.58 14.92 -23.53
N SER A 86 26.19 15.02 -24.72
CA SER A 86 25.49 15.26 -25.99
C SER A 86 24.53 14.13 -26.40
N TYR A 87 24.68 12.95 -25.80
CA TYR A 87 23.84 11.76 -26.04
C TYR A 87 22.89 11.46 -24.87
N LYS A 88 22.76 12.39 -23.92
CA LYS A 88 21.84 12.30 -22.79
C LYS A 88 20.62 13.18 -23.03
N THR A 89 19.43 12.65 -22.78
CA THR A 89 18.18 13.41 -22.85
C THR A 89 17.61 13.64 -21.46
N TYR A 90 17.45 14.90 -21.08
CA TYR A 90 16.86 15.31 -19.81
C TYR A 90 15.46 15.87 -20.02
N VAL A 91 14.54 15.50 -19.13
CA VAL A 91 13.18 16.09 -19.04
C VAL A 91 12.95 16.45 -17.58
N GLN A 92 12.59 17.71 -17.32
CA GLN A 92 12.44 18.23 -15.94
C GLN A 92 13.69 17.94 -15.09
N ASN A 93 14.88 18.22 -15.65
CA ASN A 93 16.20 17.96 -15.05
C ASN A 93 16.49 16.51 -14.65
N VAL A 94 15.69 15.56 -15.11
CA VAL A 94 15.89 14.12 -14.86
C VAL A 94 16.36 13.46 -16.14
N LEU A 95 17.42 12.65 -16.07
CA LEU A 95 17.90 11.84 -17.19
C LEU A 95 16.84 10.78 -17.55
N VAL A 96 16.25 10.90 -18.74
CA VAL A 96 15.16 10.03 -19.20
C VAL A 96 15.52 9.12 -20.36
N ALA A 97 16.59 9.43 -21.08
CA ALA A 97 17.08 8.59 -22.16
C ALA A 97 18.58 8.76 -22.35
N VAL A 98 19.22 7.70 -22.84
CA VAL A 98 20.60 7.71 -23.29
C VAL A 98 20.67 7.09 -24.69
N THR A 99 21.53 7.65 -25.53
CA THR A 99 21.87 7.09 -26.84
C THR A 99 23.26 6.47 -26.77
N ASP A 100 23.39 5.21 -27.14
CA ASP A 100 24.66 4.49 -27.07
C ASP A 100 25.57 4.74 -28.29
N ARG A 101 26.73 4.08 -28.31
CA ARG A 101 27.74 4.19 -29.37
C ARG A 101 27.27 3.70 -30.75
N TYR A 102 26.17 2.96 -30.81
CA TYR A 102 25.54 2.48 -32.04
C TYR A 102 24.43 3.43 -32.53
N GLY A 103 24.16 4.52 -31.81
CA GLY A 103 23.08 5.46 -32.13
C GLY A 103 21.71 4.98 -31.66
N GLU A 104 21.63 3.89 -30.90
CA GLU A 104 20.38 3.33 -30.40
C GLU A 104 19.99 4.02 -29.10
N THR A 105 18.73 4.45 -29.00
CA THR A 105 18.24 5.22 -27.84
C THR A 105 17.37 4.34 -26.96
N THR A 106 17.73 4.26 -25.68
CA THR A 106 16.91 3.59 -24.67
C THR A 106 16.31 4.58 -23.68
N ARG A 107 15.09 4.24 -23.21
CA ARG A 107 14.36 4.96 -22.16
C ARG A 107 14.07 4.06 -20.94
N ARG A 108 14.58 2.82 -20.96
CA ARG A 108 14.37 1.82 -19.90
C ARG A 108 15.26 2.12 -18.72
N ARG A 109 14.77 2.97 -17.81
CA ARG A 109 15.47 3.40 -16.60
C ARG A 109 15.36 2.32 -15.53
N LEU A 110 16.47 1.98 -14.89
CA LEU A 110 16.55 0.92 -13.91
C LEU A 110 17.00 1.44 -12.54
N CYS A 111 16.54 0.77 -11.50
CA CYS A 111 17.05 0.98 -10.15
C CYS A 111 18.52 0.50 -10.07
N PRO A 112 19.49 1.29 -9.60
CA PRO A 112 20.89 0.87 -9.53
C PRO A 112 21.17 -0.27 -8.54
N TYR A 113 20.22 -0.57 -7.64
CA TYR A 113 20.39 -1.61 -6.61
C TYR A 113 19.84 -2.97 -7.04
N CYS A 114 18.69 -3.00 -7.73
CA CYS A 114 18.00 -4.25 -8.10
C CYS A 114 17.76 -4.41 -9.60
N HIS A 115 18.10 -3.40 -10.41
CA HIS A 115 17.93 -3.38 -11.86
C HIS A 115 16.50 -3.62 -12.39
N ASN A 116 15.48 -3.56 -11.52
CA ASN A 116 14.09 -3.47 -11.95
C ASN A 116 13.82 -2.13 -12.63
N GLU A 117 12.96 -2.15 -13.65
CA GLU A 117 12.58 -0.97 -14.41
C GLU A 117 11.75 -0.01 -13.53
N LEU A 118 12.13 1.26 -13.52
CA LEU A 118 11.51 2.28 -12.70
C LEU A 118 10.28 2.88 -13.41
N PRO A 119 9.26 3.34 -12.66
CA PRO A 119 8.19 4.14 -13.22
C PRO A 119 8.73 5.34 -14.00
N ILE A 120 8.08 5.70 -15.11
CA ILE A 120 8.50 6.81 -15.98
C ILE A 120 8.55 8.16 -15.22
N SER A 121 7.74 8.28 -14.17
CA SER A 121 7.67 9.45 -13.28
C SER A 121 8.77 9.50 -12.22
N ALA A 122 9.53 8.41 -12.00
CA ALA A 122 10.56 8.35 -10.97
C ALA A 122 11.58 9.49 -11.13
N GLY A 123 11.78 10.27 -10.07
CA GLY A 123 12.70 11.40 -10.05
C GLY A 123 12.08 12.72 -10.54
N LYS A 124 10.98 12.68 -11.29
CA LYS A 124 10.24 13.87 -11.76
C LYS A 124 9.20 14.35 -10.76
N VAL A 125 8.72 13.44 -9.91
CA VAL A 125 7.69 13.66 -8.90
C VAL A 125 8.09 12.96 -7.60
N PRO A 126 7.54 13.37 -6.43
CA PRO A 126 7.74 12.66 -5.18
C PRO A 126 7.39 11.17 -5.28
N SER A 127 8.20 10.32 -4.65
CA SER A 127 7.91 8.89 -4.53
C SER A 127 6.95 8.66 -3.36
N ASN A 128 5.66 8.85 -3.58
CA ASN A 128 4.65 8.70 -2.52
C ASN A 128 4.19 7.24 -2.42
N ILE A 129 4.79 6.47 -1.52
CA ILE A 129 4.54 5.04 -1.35
C ILE A 129 3.63 4.79 -0.15
N ILE A 130 2.50 4.09 -0.36
CA ILE A 130 1.69 3.55 0.73
C ILE A 130 2.08 2.10 0.98
N SER A 131 2.42 1.81 2.24
CA SER A 131 2.76 0.46 2.71
C SER A 131 1.60 -0.19 3.45
N ILE A 132 1.34 -1.47 3.18
CA ILE A 132 0.37 -2.29 3.93
C ILE A 132 1.13 -3.18 4.92
N VAL A 133 0.77 -3.08 6.19
CA VAL A 133 1.43 -3.74 7.32
C VAL A 133 0.39 -4.49 8.13
N GLY A 134 0.74 -5.65 8.70
CA GLY A 134 -0.15 -6.38 9.61
C GLY A 134 0.32 -7.81 9.85
N ALA A 135 -0.20 -8.44 10.90
CA ALA A 135 0.13 -9.80 11.28
C ALA A 135 -0.29 -10.84 10.22
N SER A 136 0.07 -12.10 10.46
CA SER A 136 -0.49 -13.26 9.76
C SER A 136 -2.02 -13.26 9.84
N GLN A 137 -2.70 -13.66 8.77
CA GLN A 137 -4.15 -13.93 8.77
C GLN A 137 -5.10 -12.73 9.03
N VAL A 138 -4.57 -11.49 9.13
CA VAL A 138 -5.40 -10.28 9.29
C VAL A 138 -6.26 -9.92 8.07
N GLY A 139 -6.18 -10.72 7.00
CA GLY A 139 -6.91 -10.49 5.76
C GLY A 139 -6.23 -9.51 4.81
N LYS A 140 -4.90 -9.33 4.86
CA LYS A 140 -4.16 -8.38 4.01
C LYS A 140 -4.47 -8.55 2.53
N SER A 141 -4.38 -9.78 2.01
CA SER A 141 -4.65 -10.11 0.61
C SER A 141 -6.09 -9.83 0.20
N VAL A 142 -7.06 -10.16 1.05
CA VAL A 142 -8.49 -9.90 0.82
C VAL A 142 -8.77 -8.40 0.84
N TYR A 143 -8.28 -7.69 1.86
CA TYR A 143 -8.42 -6.24 1.97
C TYR A 143 -7.79 -5.52 0.78
N MET A 144 -6.56 -5.89 0.39
CA MET A 144 -5.90 -5.32 -0.78
C MET A 144 -6.72 -5.52 -2.04
N THR A 145 -7.21 -6.76 -2.27
CA THR A 145 -8.00 -7.06 -3.47
C THR A 145 -9.26 -6.20 -3.53
N SER A 146 -9.98 -6.10 -2.41
CA SER A 146 -11.18 -5.26 -2.32
C SER A 146 -10.87 -3.77 -2.41
N LEU A 147 -9.77 -3.30 -1.84
CA LEU A 147 -9.32 -1.92 -1.97
C LEU A 147 -9.02 -1.59 -3.42
N ILE A 148 -8.18 -2.36 -4.10
CA ILE A 148 -7.83 -2.13 -5.51
C ILE A 148 -9.07 -2.20 -6.40
N HIS A 149 -9.96 -3.18 -6.19
CA HIS A 149 -11.24 -3.25 -6.90
C HIS A 149 -12.04 -1.95 -6.72
N THR A 150 -12.23 -1.49 -5.48
CA THR A 150 -13.01 -0.27 -5.17
C THR A 150 -12.35 0.99 -5.74
N LEU A 151 -11.01 1.09 -5.65
CA LEU A 151 -10.26 2.19 -6.24
C LEU A 151 -10.43 2.27 -7.76
N GLN A 152 -10.37 1.12 -8.44
CA GLN A 152 -10.48 1.04 -9.91
C GLN A 152 -11.88 1.35 -10.43
N HIS A 153 -12.92 0.91 -9.72
CA HIS A 153 -14.30 0.99 -10.21
C HIS A 153 -15.06 2.22 -9.71
N THR A 154 -14.70 2.77 -8.54
CA THR A 154 -15.49 3.83 -7.89
C THR A 154 -14.62 4.98 -7.41
N THR A 155 -13.69 4.74 -6.49
CA THR A 155 -13.02 5.82 -5.75
C THR A 155 -12.19 6.71 -6.65
N ALA A 156 -11.41 6.15 -7.59
CA ALA A 156 -10.55 6.97 -8.45
C ALA A 156 -11.36 7.99 -9.26
N SER A 157 -12.54 7.61 -9.77
CA SER A 157 -13.44 8.51 -10.48
C SER A 157 -13.89 9.68 -9.60
N ASN A 158 -14.25 9.41 -8.34
CA ASN A 158 -14.67 10.42 -7.36
C ASN A 158 -13.59 11.45 -7.03
N PHE A 159 -12.32 11.16 -7.32
CA PHE A 159 -11.18 12.06 -7.09
C PHE A 159 -10.49 12.49 -8.39
N ASN A 160 -11.16 12.39 -9.54
CA ASN A 160 -10.60 12.74 -10.85
C ASN A 160 -9.26 12.05 -11.13
N ALA A 161 -9.20 10.75 -10.86
CA ALA A 161 -8.00 9.93 -10.99
C ALA A 161 -8.30 8.60 -11.67
N ALA A 162 -7.25 7.81 -11.90
CA ALA A 162 -7.31 6.41 -12.30
C ALA A 162 -6.40 5.56 -11.41
N CYS A 163 -6.83 4.36 -11.04
CA CYS A 163 -5.98 3.39 -10.36
C CYS A 163 -5.54 2.32 -11.37
N MET A 164 -4.24 2.17 -11.60
CA MET A 164 -3.71 1.30 -12.65
C MET A 164 -2.52 0.47 -12.14
N PRO A 165 -2.36 -0.78 -12.57
CA PRO A 165 -1.17 -1.58 -12.27
C PRO A 165 0.05 -0.97 -12.98
N LEU A 166 1.24 -1.11 -12.38
CA LEU A 166 2.47 -0.56 -12.95
C LEU A 166 2.88 -1.24 -14.27
N SER A 167 2.51 -2.51 -14.46
CA SER A 167 2.78 -3.26 -15.69
C SER A 167 1.63 -4.20 -16.08
N ALA A 168 1.59 -4.61 -17.35
CA ALA A 168 0.63 -5.58 -17.84
C ALA A 168 0.78 -6.96 -17.15
N GLU A 169 2.01 -7.33 -16.77
CA GLU A 169 2.27 -8.57 -16.05
C GLU A 169 1.66 -8.54 -14.64
N ILE A 170 1.88 -7.45 -13.89
CA ILE A 170 1.27 -7.22 -12.57
C ILE A 170 -0.26 -7.28 -12.70
N SER A 171 -0.82 -6.64 -13.74
CA SER A 171 -2.26 -6.68 -14.01
C SER A 171 -2.79 -8.10 -14.19
N ARG A 172 -2.10 -8.94 -14.97
CA ARG A 172 -2.52 -10.31 -15.27
C ARG A 172 -2.44 -11.19 -14.03
N LYS A 173 -1.30 -11.16 -13.33
CA LYS A 173 -1.08 -11.92 -12.09
C LYS A 173 -2.11 -11.55 -11.03
N PHE A 174 -2.32 -10.26 -10.78
CA PHE A 174 -3.31 -9.80 -9.81
C PHE A 174 -4.73 -10.25 -10.19
N ARG A 175 -5.11 -10.13 -11.46
CA ARG A 175 -6.43 -10.55 -11.91
C ARG A 175 -6.68 -12.04 -11.64
N GLN A 176 -5.76 -12.90 -12.11
CA GLN A 176 -5.92 -14.35 -12.06
C GLN A 176 -5.88 -14.92 -10.64
N HIS A 177 -4.96 -14.40 -9.82
CA HIS A 177 -4.68 -14.95 -8.49
C HIS A 177 -5.47 -14.29 -7.36
N TYR A 178 -5.96 -13.06 -7.55
CA TYR A 178 -6.62 -12.28 -6.49
C TYR A 178 -8.04 -11.84 -6.86
N HIS A 179 -8.17 -11.07 -7.95
CA HIS A 179 -9.45 -10.46 -8.31
C HIS A 179 -10.52 -11.49 -8.73
N GLU A 180 -10.23 -12.32 -9.73
CA GLU A 180 -11.17 -13.33 -10.23
C GLU A 180 -11.63 -14.32 -9.14
N PRO A 181 -10.75 -14.89 -8.28
CA PRO A 181 -11.21 -15.78 -7.22
C PRO A 181 -12.29 -15.14 -6.34
N ILE A 182 -12.09 -13.90 -5.89
CA ILE A 182 -13.00 -13.20 -5.00
C ILE A 182 -14.24 -12.72 -5.78
N PHE A 183 -14.06 -11.84 -6.77
CA PHE A 183 -15.14 -11.07 -7.39
C PHE A 183 -15.88 -11.78 -8.52
N GLU A 184 -15.28 -12.81 -9.14
CA GLU A 184 -15.90 -13.53 -10.26
C GLU A 184 -16.30 -14.96 -9.89
N ARG A 185 -15.46 -15.68 -9.14
CA ARG A 185 -15.67 -17.08 -8.77
C ARG A 185 -16.34 -17.27 -7.41
N GLY A 186 -16.39 -16.25 -6.54
CA GLY A 186 -16.95 -16.35 -5.19
C GLY A 186 -16.17 -17.31 -4.26
N SER A 187 -14.89 -17.50 -4.53
CA SER A 187 -13.99 -18.38 -3.79
C SER A 187 -12.99 -17.58 -2.96
N MET A 188 -12.69 -18.05 -1.75
CA MET A 188 -11.61 -17.44 -0.97
C MET A 188 -10.25 -17.66 -1.63
N LEU A 189 -9.36 -16.68 -1.45
CA LEU A 189 -7.96 -16.78 -1.86
C LEU A 189 -7.33 -18.02 -1.19
N GLN A 190 -6.53 -18.74 -1.96
CA GLN A 190 -5.72 -19.80 -1.39
C GLN A 190 -4.72 -19.18 -0.41
N SER A 191 -4.47 -19.84 0.72
CA SER A 191 -3.43 -19.39 1.64
C SER A 191 -2.10 -19.28 0.89
N THR A 192 -1.44 -18.13 1.00
CA THR A 192 -0.10 -17.93 0.44
C THR A 192 0.81 -19.04 0.97
N ASN A 193 1.37 -19.84 0.06
CA ASN A 193 2.27 -20.92 0.43
C ASN A 193 3.49 -20.31 1.15
N PRO A 194 3.83 -20.73 2.37
CA PRO A 194 4.98 -20.17 3.11
C PRO A 194 6.31 -20.29 2.35
N ASN A 195 6.40 -21.23 1.41
CA ASN A 195 7.57 -21.43 0.55
C ASN A 195 7.51 -20.65 -0.78
N GLU A 196 6.37 -20.03 -1.10
CA GLU A 196 6.23 -19.16 -2.27
C GLU A 196 6.35 -17.70 -1.86
N GLN A 197 7.48 -17.12 -2.21
CA GLN A 197 7.72 -15.69 -2.03
C GLN A 197 7.11 -14.95 -3.21
N GLN A 198 6.12 -14.09 -2.96
CA GLN A 198 5.44 -13.36 -4.03
C GLN A 198 6.10 -12.01 -4.31
N GLU A 199 6.22 -11.69 -5.59
CA GLU A 199 6.62 -10.35 -6.04
C GLU A 199 5.67 -9.27 -5.51
N PRO A 200 6.16 -8.04 -5.29
CA PRO A 200 5.27 -6.94 -4.92
C PRO A 200 4.27 -6.62 -6.02
N PHE A 201 3.00 -6.49 -5.64
CA PHE A 201 2.00 -5.88 -6.50
C PHE A 201 2.07 -4.36 -6.37
N ILE A 202 2.33 -3.70 -7.49
CA ILE A 202 2.51 -2.24 -7.53
C ILE A 202 1.39 -1.63 -8.37
N PHE A 203 0.61 -0.76 -7.73
CA PHE A 203 -0.45 0.03 -8.36
C PHE A 203 -0.15 1.51 -8.24
N GLN A 204 -0.62 2.30 -9.19
CA GLN A 204 -0.51 3.75 -9.18
C GLN A 204 -1.89 4.38 -9.21
N PHE A 205 -2.14 5.29 -8.29
CA PHE A 205 -3.27 6.20 -8.30
C PHE A 205 -2.81 7.50 -8.97
N VAL A 206 -3.22 7.69 -10.22
CA VAL A 206 -2.77 8.77 -11.10
C VAL A 206 -3.90 9.77 -11.26
N PHE A 207 -3.68 11.01 -10.82
CA PHE A 207 -4.63 12.10 -10.98
C PHE A 207 -4.67 12.57 -12.44
N LYS A 208 -5.84 13.03 -12.90
CA LYS A 208 -6.00 13.67 -14.22
C LYS A 208 -5.28 15.02 -14.28
N ASP A 209 -5.13 15.69 -13.14
CA ASP A 209 -4.28 16.88 -13.04
C ASP A 209 -2.81 16.45 -12.99
N GLU A 210 -2.07 16.64 -14.09
CA GLU A 210 -0.65 16.30 -14.21
C GLU A 210 0.25 17.02 -13.19
N ARG A 211 -0.30 18.05 -12.52
CA ARG A 211 0.40 18.74 -11.44
C ARG A 211 0.45 17.90 -10.16
N GLU A 212 -0.51 17.02 -9.95
CA GLU A 212 -0.54 16.14 -8.79
C GLU A 212 0.30 14.89 -9.04
N ALA A 213 1.22 14.62 -8.12
CA ALA A 213 2.09 13.45 -8.24
C ALA A 213 1.29 12.15 -8.12
N PRO A 214 1.57 11.10 -8.92
CA PRO A 214 0.94 9.81 -8.72
C PRO A 214 1.32 9.23 -7.36
N LEU A 215 0.35 8.56 -6.73
CA LEU A 215 0.57 7.81 -5.50
C LEU A 215 0.82 6.35 -5.86
N THR A 216 1.86 5.74 -5.31
CA THR A 216 2.18 4.32 -5.54
C THR A 216 1.74 3.50 -4.33
N ILE A 217 0.90 2.50 -4.58
CA ILE A 217 0.46 1.54 -3.57
C ILE A 217 1.29 0.29 -3.80
N VAL A 218 2.07 -0.11 -2.79
CA VAL A 218 2.87 -1.34 -2.88
C VAL A 218 2.38 -2.34 -1.84
N PHE A 219 2.12 -3.56 -2.32
CA PHE A 219 1.66 -4.67 -1.50
C PHE A 219 2.63 -5.84 -1.60
N PHE A 220 3.11 -6.29 -0.44
CA PHE A 220 3.81 -7.56 -0.29
C PHE A 220 2.85 -8.58 0.30
N ASP A 221 2.51 -9.59 -0.50
CA ASP A 221 1.87 -10.78 0.03
C ASP A 221 2.94 -11.71 0.58
N VAL A 222 3.38 -11.42 1.80
CA VAL A 222 4.26 -12.33 2.54
C VAL A 222 3.38 -13.22 3.40
N ALA A 223 3.54 -14.54 3.28
CA ALA A 223 3.06 -15.45 4.30
C ALA A 223 3.63 -15.00 5.66
N GLY A 224 2.80 -14.88 6.69
CA GLY A 224 3.22 -14.21 7.93
C GLY A 224 4.34 -14.93 8.71
N GLU A 225 4.60 -16.21 8.41
CA GLU A 225 5.78 -16.95 8.88
C GLU A 225 7.08 -16.56 8.14
N GLY A 226 7.01 -15.87 7.00
CA GLY A 226 8.17 -15.36 6.26
C GLY A 226 8.86 -14.16 6.92
N MET A 227 8.25 -13.58 7.97
CA MET A 227 8.83 -12.44 8.72
C MET A 227 10.04 -12.82 9.59
N VAL A 228 10.42 -14.09 9.69
CA VAL A 228 11.66 -14.52 10.37
C VAL A 228 12.89 -14.58 9.46
N GLN A 229 12.74 -14.47 8.14
CA GLN A 229 13.88 -14.44 7.22
C GLN A 229 14.51 -13.04 7.21
N ARG A 230 15.78 -12.94 7.62
CA ARG A 230 16.53 -11.67 7.72
C ARG A 230 16.51 -10.86 6.41
N GLU A 231 16.63 -11.51 5.25
CA GLU A 231 16.63 -10.80 3.97
C GLU A 231 15.29 -10.10 3.65
N TYR A 232 14.18 -10.60 4.20
CA TYR A 232 12.85 -10.02 4.02
C TYR A 232 12.53 -8.96 5.08
N LEU A 233 13.09 -9.10 6.29
CA LEU A 233 13.06 -8.05 7.30
C LEU A 233 13.74 -6.77 6.80
N ASP A 234 14.84 -6.88 6.05
CA ASP A 234 15.52 -5.70 5.47
C ASP A 234 14.65 -4.99 4.42
N ILE A 235 13.98 -5.75 3.53
CA ILE A 235 13.05 -5.21 2.53
C ILE A 235 11.84 -4.60 3.23
N TYR A 236 11.30 -5.27 4.24
CA TYR A 236 10.12 -4.84 5.00
C TYR A 236 10.41 -3.59 5.85
N ALA A 237 11.55 -3.53 6.52
CA ALA A 237 12.00 -2.37 7.26
C ALA A 237 12.25 -1.18 6.31
N SER A 238 12.89 -1.41 5.15
CA SER A 238 13.12 -0.38 4.14
C SER A 238 11.81 0.11 3.51
N HIS A 239 10.86 -0.80 3.28
CA HIS A 239 9.52 -0.51 2.77
C HIS A 239 8.80 0.48 3.67
N ILE A 240 8.82 0.23 4.99
CA ILE A 240 8.16 1.08 5.97
C ILE A 240 8.94 2.39 6.16
N LYS A 241 10.27 2.32 6.21
CA LYS A 241 11.14 3.49 6.37
C LYS A 241 10.97 4.53 5.28
N ASN A 242 10.81 4.09 4.05
CA ASN A 242 10.65 4.98 2.90
C ASN A 242 9.18 5.11 2.46
N SER A 243 8.24 4.70 3.31
CA SER A 243 6.81 4.91 3.08
C SER A 243 6.39 6.35 3.40
N SER A 244 5.41 6.84 2.65
CA SER A 244 4.75 8.12 2.88
C SER A 244 3.48 7.95 3.71
N GLY A 245 2.91 6.75 3.76
CA GLY A 245 1.76 6.41 4.57
C GLY A 245 1.68 4.91 4.84
N ILE A 246 1.07 4.52 5.95
CA ILE A 246 0.96 3.13 6.38
C ILE A 246 -0.51 2.77 6.58
N LEU A 247 -0.93 1.65 5.99
CA LEU A 247 -2.17 0.95 6.29
C LEU A 247 -1.83 -0.22 7.23
N PHE A 248 -2.03 -0.03 8.53
CA PHE A 248 -1.78 -1.05 9.55
C PHE A 248 -3.06 -1.85 9.78
N LEU A 249 -3.07 -3.10 9.34
CA LEU A 249 -4.21 -3.99 9.38
C LEU A 249 -4.23 -4.83 10.66
N VAL A 250 -5.39 -4.84 11.32
CA VAL A 250 -5.67 -5.57 12.55
C VAL A 250 -6.94 -6.40 12.35
N ASP A 251 -6.88 -7.69 12.68
CA ASP A 251 -8.10 -8.51 12.72
C ASP A 251 -8.70 -8.47 14.13
N PRO A 252 -9.99 -8.08 14.28
CA PRO A 252 -10.63 -8.04 15.60
C PRO A 252 -10.58 -9.38 16.36
N LEU A 253 -10.52 -10.52 15.67
CA LEU A 253 -10.42 -11.84 16.32
C LEU A 253 -9.05 -12.13 16.94
N GLN A 254 -8.02 -11.34 16.62
CA GLN A 254 -6.72 -11.40 17.29
C GLN A 254 -6.78 -10.78 18.69
N ILE A 255 -7.73 -9.87 18.92
CA ILE A 255 -7.96 -9.26 20.23
C ILE A 255 -8.72 -10.27 21.08
N ARG A 256 -8.06 -10.75 22.14
CA ARG A 256 -8.59 -11.81 23.01
C ARG A 256 -9.98 -11.49 23.57
N SER A 257 -10.20 -10.27 24.06
CA SER A 257 -11.49 -9.88 24.66
C SER A 257 -12.65 -9.94 23.66
N ILE A 258 -12.40 -9.64 22.38
CA ILE A 258 -13.40 -9.77 21.32
C ILE A 258 -13.73 -11.24 21.07
N ARG A 259 -12.69 -12.07 20.90
CA ARG A 259 -12.87 -13.51 20.66
C ARG A 259 -13.66 -14.18 21.79
N ASP A 260 -13.29 -13.90 23.04
CA ASP A 260 -13.95 -14.47 24.22
C ASP A 260 -15.44 -14.06 24.25
N LYS A 261 -15.78 -12.80 23.93
CA LYS A 261 -17.17 -12.33 23.84
C LYS A 261 -17.95 -12.98 22.69
N ILE A 262 -17.37 -13.07 21.50
CA ILE A 262 -18.03 -13.70 20.34
C ILE A 262 -18.33 -15.17 20.64
N GLN A 263 -17.41 -15.90 21.29
CA GLN A 263 -17.64 -17.29 21.69
C GLN A 263 -18.82 -17.44 22.66
N ILE A 264 -18.98 -16.51 23.61
CA ILE A 264 -20.12 -16.49 24.54
C ILE A 264 -21.43 -16.26 23.79
N ASN A 265 -21.45 -15.31 22.84
CA ASN A 265 -22.69 -14.89 22.15
C ASN A 265 -23.15 -15.87 21.06
N VAL A 266 -22.22 -16.57 20.39
CA VAL A 266 -22.55 -17.43 19.23
C VAL A 266 -22.78 -18.89 19.61
N GLY A 267 -22.35 -19.33 20.81
CA GLY A 267 -22.38 -20.74 21.21
C GLY A 267 -21.30 -21.54 20.47
N GLY A 268 -20.53 -22.34 21.20
CA GLY A 268 -19.23 -22.90 20.78
C GLY A 268 -19.18 -23.89 19.62
N GLU A 269 -20.08 -23.86 18.64
CA GLU A 269 -20.15 -24.84 17.54
C GLU A 269 -19.64 -24.34 16.17
N GLN A 270 -19.23 -23.07 16.02
CA GLN A 270 -18.62 -22.61 14.76
C GLN A 270 -17.10 -22.47 14.87
N GLY A 271 -16.41 -23.56 14.54
CA GLY A 271 -15.08 -23.56 13.96
C GLY A 271 -13.93 -23.22 14.91
N GLU A 272 -12.80 -23.90 14.73
CA GLU A 272 -11.55 -23.62 15.42
C GLU A 272 -11.12 -22.16 15.17
N PHE A 273 -11.51 -21.23 16.06
CA PHE A 273 -10.81 -19.96 16.20
C PHE A 273 -9.40 -20.32 16.66
N ALA A 274 -8.46 -20.38 15.70
CA ALA A 274 -7.13 -20.94 15.91
C ALA A 274 -6.50 -20.40 17.21
N ASN A 275 -6.00 -21.31 18.06
CA ASN A 275 -5.45 -20.99 19.38
C ASN A 275 -4.14 -20.16 19.34
N ARG A 276 -3.69 -19.68 18.18
CA ARG A 276 -2.45 -18.90 18.00
C ARG A 276 -2.62 -17.87 16.89
N TYR A 277 -3.13 -16.70 17.24
CA TYR A 277 -2.98 -15.49 16.42
C TYR A 277 -1.83 -14.68 17.00
N ASP A 278 -0.92 -14.20 16.15
CA ASP A 278 0.05 -13.17 16.55
C ASP A 278 -0.73 -11.96 17.06
N GLU A 279 -0.39 -11.45 18.25
CA GLU A 279 -1.08 -10.29 18.80
C GLU A 279 -0.71 -9.04 17.99
N PRO A 280 -1.66 -8.13 17.70
CA PRO A 280 -1.37 -6.88 16.97
C PRO A 280 -0.22 -6.07 17.58
N ARG A 281 -0.06 -6.16 18.90
CA ARG A 281 1.04 -5.57 19.66
C ARG A 281 2.41 -6.10 19.26
N GLU A 282 2.56 -7.39 18.93
CA GLU A 282 3.85 -7.94 18.52
C GLU A 282 4.32 -7.36 17.20
N VAL A 283 3.39 -7.08 16.27
CA VAL A 283 3.70 -6.36 15.03
C VAL A 283 4.21 -4.96 15.35
N VAL A 284 3.56 -4.22 16.26
CA VAL A 284 4.02 -2.89 16.69
C VAL A 284 5.43 -2.95 17.29
N ILE A 285 5.73 -3.95 18.12
CA ILE A 285 7.07 -4.15 18.70
C ILE A 285 8.10 -4.44 17.60
N SER A 286 7.78 -5.32 16.66
CA SER A 286 8.66 -5.63 15.53
C SER A 286 8.93 -4.40 14.66
N LEU A 287 7.90 -3.57 14.40
CA LEU A 287 8.08 -2.28 13.73
C LEU A 287 8.97 -1.34 14.52
N PHE A 288 8.83 -1.34 15.85
CA PHE A 288 9.67 -0.54 16.70
C PHE A 288 11.13 -0.96 16.61
N GLU A 289 11.43 -2.24 16.85
CA GLU A 289 12.77 -2.80 16.85
C GLU A 289 13.49 -2.61 15.52
N ASN A 290 12.80 -2.85 14.40
CA ASN A 290 13.44 -2.87 13.08
C ASN A 290 13.44 -1.50 12.38
N PHE A 291 12.64 -0.55 12.85
CA PHE A 291 12.44 0.71 12.14
C PHE A 291 12.34 1.93 13.06
N ILE A 292 11.38 1.97 13.99
CA ILE A 292 11.05 3.21 14.72
C ILE A 292 12.17 3.58 15.71
N ALA A 293 12.84 2.59 16.32
CA ALA A 293 13.95 2.81 17.26
C ALA A 293 15.13 3.57 16.63
N HIS A 294 15.28 3.52 15.31
CA HIS A 294 16.34 4.21 14.56
C HIS A 294 15.96 5.63 14.12
N GLN A 295 14.79 6.14 14.51
CA GLN A 295 14.38 7.52 14.25
C GLN A 295 14.80 8.47 15.37
N SER A 296 14.90 9.77 15.06
CA SER A 296 15.46 10.82 15.93
C SER A 296 14.73 11.03 17.27
N ASN A 297 13.56 10.42 17.48
CA ASN A 297 12.81 10.44 18.74
C ASN A 297 12.18 9.09 19.11
N SER A 298 12.61 7.99 18.48
CA SER A 298 11.98 6.68 18.66
C SER A 298 10.45 6.68 18.44
N LYS A 299 9.99 7.58 17.56
CA LYS A 299 8.60 7.71 17.08
C LYS A 299 8.61 7.94 15.57
N THR A 300 7.51 7.57 14.91
CA THR A 300 7.29 7.84 13.48
C THR A 300 6.18 8.86 13.28
N ASP A 301 6.43 9.84 12.40
CA ASP A 301 5.46 10.86 11.96
C ASP A 301 4.72 10.46 10.68
N ILE A 302 5.06 9.29 10.12
CA ILE A 302 4.41 8.74 8.92
C ILE A 302 2.91 8.54 9.24
N PRO A 303 2.00 9.18 8.48
CA PRO A 303 0.56 8.98 8.63
C PRO A 303 0.21 7.48 8.60
N THR A 304 -0.36 6.98 9.69
CA THR A 304 -0.65 5.56 9.87
C THR A 304 -2.14 5.33 10.16
N ALA A 305 -2.84 4.69 9.23
CA ALA A 305 -4.23 4.29 9.44
C ALA A 305 -4.24 2.91 10.10
N ILE A 306 -4.80 2.82 11.31
CA ILE A 306 -5.06 1.56 12.00
C ILE A 306 -6.42 1.04 11.52
N VAL A 307 -6.45 -0.11 10.85
CA VAL A 307 -7.63 -0.61 10.13
C VAL A 307 -8.07 -1.96 10.71
N LEU A 308 -9.24 -1.99 11.35
CA LEU A 308 -9.92 -3.24 11.71
C LEU A 308 -10.54 -3.85 10.45
N THR A 309 -9.99 -4.96 9.94
CA THR A 309 -10.26 -5.47 8.58
C THR A 309 -11.53 -6.29 8.39
N LYS A 310 -12.07 -6.83 9.49
CA LYS A 310 -13.24 -7.72 9.51
C LYS A 310 -14.34 -7.11 10.37
N SER A 311 -14.69 -5.85 10.11
CA SER A 311 -15.66 -5.10 10.93
C SER A 311 -17.04 -5.76 10.98
N ASP A 312 -17.39 -6.59 10.00
CA ASP A 312 -18.58 -7.42 10.00
C ASP A 312 -18.64 -8.42 11.19
N MET A 313 -17.50 -8.84 11.73
CA MET A 313 -17.44 -9.67 12.95
C MET A 313 -17.92 -8.92 14.18
N LEU A 314 -17.88 -7.59 14.18
CA LEU A 314 -18.39 -6.79 15.29
C LEU A 314 -19.91 -6.87 15.41
N GLN A 315 -20.61 -7.41 14.41
CA GLN A 315 -22.06 -7.65 14.50
C GLN A 315 -22.43 -8.60 15.64
N TYR A 316 -21.56 -9.54 16.00
CA TYR A 316 -21.77 -10.48 17.12
C TYR A 316 -21.55 -9.84 18.50
N LEU A 317 -21.02 -8.61 18.54
CA LEU A 317 -20.85 -7.81 19.75
C LEU A 317 -21.95 -6.76 19.93
N LYS A 318 -22.95 -6.73 19.04
CA LYS A 318 -24.08 -5.80 19.12
C LYS A 318 -24.93 -6.11 20.35
N GLU A 319 -24.97 -5.17 21.27
CA GLU A 319 -25.88 -5.19 22.42
C GLU A 319 -26.58 -3.82 22.50
N GLU A 320 -27.86 -3.80 22.87
CA GLU A 320 -28.55 -2.53 23.17
C GLU A 320 -27.88 -1.86 24.37
N ASP A 321 -27.73 -0.53 24.30
CA ASP A 321 -27.00 0.27 25.30
C ASP A 321 -25.56 -0.20 25.58
N SER A 322 -24.95 -0.93 24.63
CA SER A 322 -23.56 -1.36 24.74
C SER A 322 -22.63 -0.15 24.71
N GLU A 323 -21.69 -0.16 25.64
CA GLU A 323 -20.52 0.69 25.59
C GLU A 323 -19.44 0.16 24.61
N TYR A 324 -19.69 -0.93 23.87
CA TYR A 324 -18.75 -1.49 22.88
C TYR A 324 -19.15 -1.12 21.44
N ILE A 325 -20.17 -1.76 20.89
CA ILE A 325 -20.67 -1.52 19.53
C ILE A 325 -22.19 -1.58 19.56
N GLN A 326 -22.82 -0.48 19.14
CA GLN A 326 -24.27 -0.37 19.06
C GLN A 326 -24.79 -0.87 17.71
N PRO A 327 -26.06 -1.32 17.60
CA PRO A 327 -26.64 -1.77 16.34
C PRO A 327 -26.61 -0.73 15.20
N ASN A 328 -26.70 0.57 15.55
CA ASN A 328 -26.66 1.73 14.63
C ASN A 328 -25.25 2.32 14.44
N SER A 329 -24.21 1.61 14.89
CA SER A 329 -22.81 2.02 14.79
C SER A 329 -22.39 2.40 13.36
N ASN A 330 -21.50 3.40 13.24
CA ASN A 330 -21.01 3.88 11.94
C ASN A 330 -20.20 2.81 11.19
N VAL A 331 -19.67 1.80 11.89
CA VAL A 331 -18.83 0.73 11.34
C VAL A 331 -19.58 -0.16 10.34
N PHE A 332 -20.91 -0.20 10.42
CA PHE A 332 -21.77 -0.99 9.54
C PHE A 332 -22.38 -0.17 8.39
N ARG A 333 -22.14 1.14 8.35
CA ARG A 333 -22.63 2.04 7.31
C ARG A 333 -21.50 2.37 6.34
N ASN A 334 -21.74 2.17 5.05
CA ASN A 334 -20.80 2.61 4.02
C ASN A 334 -20.91 4.13 3.78
N VAL A 335 -19.78 4.77 3.49
CA VAL A 335 -19.68 6.20 3.15
C VAL A 335 -18.96 6.35 1.82
N ILE A 336 -19.42 7.30 0.99
CA ILE A 336 -18.78 7.60 -0.30
C ILE A 336 -18.27 9.03 -0.24
N HIS A 337 -16.95 9.19 -0.29
CA HIS A 337 -16.31 10.50 -0.39
C HIS A 337 -16.12 10.92 -1.85
N GLN A 338 -16.26 12.22 -2.13
CA GLN A 338 -16.12 12.79 -3.47
C GLN A 338 -15.29 14.07 -3.44
N GLY A 339 -14.10 14.03 -4.03
CA GLY A 339 -13.18 15.17 -4.15
C GLY A 339 -12.53 15.66 -2.85
N TYR A 340 -13.10 15.35 -1.69
CA TYR A 340 -12.60 15.72 -0.36
C TYR A 340 -12.87 14.61 0.67
N LEU A 341 -12.13 14.62 1.78
CA LEU A 341 -12.42 13.81 2.96
C LEU A 341 -13.51 14.52 3.78
N ASP A 342 -14.64 13.86 3.98
CA ASP A 342 -15.73 14.36 4.83
C ASP A 342 -15.27 14.33 6.29
N ALA A 343 -15.19 15.51 6.90
CA ALA A 343 -14.66 15.69 8.25
C ALA A 343 -15.56 15.06 9.31
N SER A 344 -16.88 15.14 9.15
CA SER A 344 -17.84 14.62 10.12
C SER A 344 -17.84 13.09 10.11
N GLU A 345 -17.90 12.49 8.91
CA GLU A 345 -17.85 11.03 8.76
C GLU A 345 -16.51 10.46 9.25
N PHE A 346 -15.40 11.16 8.96
CA PHE A 346 -14.08 10.79 9.44
C PHE A 346 -13.97 10.83 10.97
N GLU A 347 -14.37 11.92 11.64
CA GLU A 347 -14.24 12.01 13.10
C GLU A 347 -15.15 11.01 13.82
N ASN A 348 -16.33 10.72 13.25
CA ASN A 348 -17.22 9.71 13.79
C ASN A 348 -16.56 8.34 13.81
N ILE A 349 -16.02 7.87 12.67
CA ILE A 349 -15.40 6.54 12.61
C ILE A 349 -14.07 6.48 13.39
N ASN A 350 -13.26 7.53 13.31
CA ASN A 350 -11.99 7.63 14.02
C ASN A 350 -12.17 7.60 15.54
N GLY A 351 -13.10 8.43 16.06
CA GLY A 351 -13.40 8.49 17.48
C GLY A 351 -14.08 7.21 17.99
N GLU A 352 -15.00 6.63 17.21
CA GLU A 352 -15.69 5.39 17.57
C GLU A 352 -14.72 4.21 17.66
N ILE A 353 -13.90 3.97 16.62
CA ILE A 353 -12.95 2.86 16.62
C ILE A 353 -11.80 3.09 17.60
N GLY A 354 -11.33 4.33 17.76
CA GLY A 354 -10.31 4.66 18.75
C GLY A 354 -10.74 4.29 20.17
N ARG A 355 -11.96 4.68 20.57
CA ARG A 355 -12.54 4.31 21.88
C ARG A 355 -12.81 2.82 22.00
N PHE A 356 -13.29 2.19 20.94
CA PHE A 356 -13.52 0.74 20.91
C PHE A 356 -12.23 -0.02 21.21
N ILE A 357 -11.15 0.27 20.46
CA ILE A 357 -9.83 -0.38 20.64
C ILE A 357 -9.28 -0.11 22.04
N GLU A 358 -9.35 1.13 22.54
CA GLU A 358 -8.91 1.46 23.90
C GLU A 358 -9.59 0.58 24.96
N LYS A 359 -10.86 0.22 24.73
CA LYS A 359 -11.63 -0.61 25.65
C LYS A 359 -11.35 -2.11 25.53
N VAL A 360 -11.16 -2.61 24.31
CA VAL A 360 -10.98 -4.05 24.07
C VAL A 360 -9.51 -4.49 24.17
N ASP A 361 -8.56 -3.59 23.90
CA ASP A 361 -7.12 -3.82 23.90
C ASP A 361 -6.33 -2.54 24.24
N ARG A 362 -6.41 -2.14 25.51
CA ARG A 362 -5.68 -0.98 26.03
C ARG A 362 -4.15 -1.07 25.78
N PRO A 363 -3.48 -2.22 26.01
CA PRO A 363 -2.04 -2.34 25.74
C PRO A 363 -1.67 -2.07 24.28
N PHE A 364 -2.45 -2.57 23.31
CA PHE A 364 -2.23 -2.27 21.91
C PHE A 364 -2.42 -0.77 21.61
N LYS A 365 -3.51 -0.17 22.13
CA LYS A 365 -3.79 1.26 21.96
C LYS A 365 -2.63 2.12 22.47
N ASP A 366 -2.16 1.84 23.68
CA ASP A 366 -1.06 2.58 24.30
C ASP A 366 0.25 2.41 23.51
N ALA A 367 0.53 1.21 22.99
CA ALA A 367 1.71 0.98 22.14
C ALA A 367 1.67 1.82 20.85
N VAL A 368 0.49 1.92 20.21
CA VAL A 368 0.31 2.79 19.04
C VAL A 368 0.56 4.26 19.40
N ASP A 369 -0.02 4.75 20.50
CA ASP A 369 0.13 6.15 20.93
C ASP A 369 1.57 6.51 21.33
N VAL A 370 2.33 5.54 21.83
CA VAL A 370 3.74 5.72 22.17
C VAL A 370 4.58 5.89 20.90
N TYR A 371 4.43 5.02 19.90
CA TYR A 371 5.35 4.95 18.76
C TYR A 371 4.91 5.73 17.52
N PHE A 372 3.63 6.06 17.39
CA PHE A 372 3.08 6.75 16.22
C PHE A 372 2.46 8.08 16.65
N SER A 373 2.89 9.18 16.04
CA SER A 373 2.39 10.53 16.38
C SER A 373 1.18 10.96 15.53
N ASN A 374 0.95 10.27 14.40
CA ASN A 374 -0.01 10.67 13.37
C ASN A 374 -0.85 9.48 12.93
N THR A 375 -1.82 9.13 13.77
CA THR A 375 -2.67 7.96 13.60
C THR A 375 -4.13 8.34 13.40
N ALA A 376 -4.86 7.47 12.70
CA ALA A 376 -6.32 7.47 12.67
C ALA A 376 -6.83 6.03 12.64
N TYR A 377 -8.03 5.82 13.16
CA TYR A 377 -8.63 4.51 13.34
C TYR A 377 -9.81 4.29 12.40
N PHE A 378 -9.86 3.13 11.77
CA PHE A 378 -10.89 2.77 10.80
C PHE A 378 -11.37 1.35 11.03
N ALA A 379 -12.57 1.07 10.57
CA ALA A 379 -13.11 -0.28 10.49
C ALA A 379 -13.69 -0.49 9.10
N VAL A 380 -13.30 -1.60 8.49
CA VAL A 380 -13.67 -1.97 7.13
C VAL A 380 -14.14 -3.41 7.11
N SER A 381 -15.03 -3.74 6.18
CA SER A 381 -15.32 -5.12 5.83
C SER A 381 -15.02 -5.29 4.35
N ALA A 382 -13.96 -6.02 4.04
CA ALA A 382 -13.49 -6.18 2.66
C ALA A 382 -14.48 -6.94 1.77
N LEU A 383 -15.23 -7.89 2.34
CA LEU A 383 -16.22 -8.70 1.62
C LEU A 383 -17.66 -8.28 1.92
N GLY A 384 -17.91 -7.61 3.06
CA GLY A 384 -19.25 -7.29 3.55
C GLY A 384 -19.95 -8.46 4.25
N THR A 385 -19.42 -9.67 4.12
CA THR A 385 -19.93 -10.90 4.75
C THR A 385 -18.77 -11.82 5.14
N ASN A 386 -19.02 -12.68 6.12
CA ASN A 386 -18.07 -13.72 6.50
C ASN A 386 -18.22 -14.94 5.59
N PRO A 387 -17.16 -15.41 4.93
CA PRO A 387 -17.21 -16.63 4.13
C PRO A 387 -17.51 -17.87 4.98
N VAL A 388 -18.32 -18.79 4.45
CA VAL A 388 -18.63 -20.08 5.08
C VAL A 388 -17.98 -21.19 4.24
N ASN A 389 -17.22 -22.09 4.87
CA ASN A 389 -16.49 -23.18 4.17
C ASN A 389 -15.59 -22.69 3.01
N LYS A 390 -14.90 -21.56 3.20
CA LYS A 390 -14.05 -20.92 2.16
C LYS A 390 -14.82 -20.49 0.89
N GLN A 391 -16.14 -20.48 0.93
CA GLN A 391 -16.98 -19.91 -0.10
C GLN A 391 -17.54 -18.57 0.37
N ILE A 392 -17.53 -17.59 -0.52
CA ILE A 392 -18.14 -16.30 -0.28
C ILE A 392 -19.63 -16.47 -0.58
N SER A 393 -20.45 -16.44 0.47
CA SER A 393 -21.90 -16.52 0.33
C SER A 393 -22.48 -15.12 0.10
N GLY A 394 -23.32 -14.99 -0.94
CA GLY A 394 -23.99 -13.74 -1.27
C GLY A 394 -23.17 -12.79 -2.15
N VAL A 395 -23.66 -11.56 -2.28
CA VAL A 395 -23.03 -10.51 -3.09
C VAL A 395 -21.94 -9.83 -2.26
N ILE A 396 -20.72 -9.74 -2.80
CA ILE A 396 -19.63 -9.00 -2.18
C ILE A 396 -20.01 -7.52 -2.10
N ASN A 397 -20.03 -6.98 -0.88
CA ASN A 397 -20.40 -5.60 -0.61
C ASN A 397 -19.39 -4.94 0.33
N PRO A 398 -18.22 -4.51 -0.20
CA PRO A 398 -17.17 -3.92 0.62
C PRO A 398 -17.69 -2.67 1.32
N THR A 399 -17.40 -2.55 2.62
CA THR A 399 -17.87 -1.45 3.45
C THR A 399 -16.66 -0.65 3.96
N ARG A 400 -16.64 0.66 3.67
CA ARG A 400 -15.62 1.64 4.08
C ARG A 400 -14.19 1.32 3.63
N VAL A 401 -14.01 0.41 2.67
CA VAL A 401 -12.70 -0.19 2.34
C VAL A 401 -11.65 0.83 1.88
N ASP A 402 -12.09 1.90 1.22
CA ASP A 402 -11.26 2.98 0.67
C ASP A 402 -11.07 4.18 1.61
N GLU A 403 -11.83 4.30 2.70
CA GLU A 403 -11.70 5.41 3.66
C GLU A 403 -10.29 5.56 4.25
N PRO A 404 -9.60 4.49 4.69
CA PRO A 404 -8.23 4.61 5.18
C PRO A 404 -7.27 5.21 4.13
N PHE A 405 -7.46 4.83 2.87
CA PHE A 405 -6.68 5.34 1.74
C PHE A 405 -6.99 6.81 1.47
N ILE A 406 -8.27 7.20 1.50
CA ILE A 406 -8.71 8.59 1.31
C ILE A 406 -8.17 9.48 2.43
N TRP A 407 -8.13 9.00 3.67
CA TRP A 407 -7.47 9.72 4.76
C TRP A 407 -5.98 9.92 4.50
N LEU A 408 -5.27 8.90 3.99
CA LEU A 408 -3.88 9.05 3.58
C LEU A 408 -3.71 10.09 2.46
N LEU A 409 -4.62 10.14 1.48
CA LEU A 409 -4.62 11.21 0.47
C LEU A 409 -4.71 12.60 1.12
N HIS A 410 -5.55 12.76 2.13
CA HIS A 410 -5.66 14.02 2.86
C HIS A 410 -4.37 14.35 3.61
N LYS A 411 -3.81 13.39 4.35
CA LYS A 411 -2.58 13.58 5.14
C LYS A 411 -1.35 13.88 4.27
N LEU A 412 -1.33 13.36 3.05
CA LEU A 412 -0.30 13.63 2.04
C LEU A 412 -0.56 14.91 1.25
N GLY A 413 -1.67 15.60 1.52
CA GLY A 413 -1.99 16.91 0.94
C GLY A 413 -2.46 16.85 -0.51
N TYR A 414 -3.04 15.73 -0.94
CA TYR A 414 -3.69 15.57 -2.25
C TYR A 414 -5.14 16.05 -2.26
N ILE A 415 -5.83 15.93 -1.13
CA ILE A 415 -7.24 16.32 -1.02
C ILE A 415 -7.47 17.17 0.24
N ALA A 416 -8.44 18.08 0.13
CA ALA A 416 -8.91 18.84 1.28
C ALA A 416 -9.76 17.96 2.21
N ARG A 417 -9.83 18.36 3.47
CA ARG A 417 -10.83 17.91 4.43
C ARG A 417 -11.87 19.01 4.58
N ARG A 418 -13.17 18.66 4.54
CA ARG A 418 -14.27 19.64 4.62
C ARG A 418 -15.39 19.11 5.49
N ASP A 419 -16.06 20.00 6.20
CA ASP A 419 -17.35 19.71 6.81
C ASP A 419 -18.40 19.59 5.70
N ALA A 420 -19.30 18.61 5.83
CA ALA A 420 -20.34 18.29 4.86
C ALA A 420 -21.35 19.42 4.66
#